data_AF-A0A922CV67-F1
#
_entry.id   AF-A0A922CV67-F1
#
_cell.length_a   1.000
_cell.length_b   1.000
_cell.length_c   1.000
_cell.angle_alpha   90.00
_cell.angle_beta   90.00
_cell.angle_gamma   90.00
#
_symmetry.space_group_name_H-M   'P 1'
#
loop_
_entity.id
_entity.type
_entity.pdbx_description
1 polymer ?
#
loop_
_entity_poly.entity_id
_entity_poly.type
_entity_poly.pdbx_seq_one_letter_code
_entity_poly.pdbx_strand_id
1 'polypeptide(L)'
;MSNMRSLVLRSFKNLHRTRMKVFVGDERALTAARIKINEAYRKNKNVENEDAIKEMIKFGEDVERELRTQVIQARQVKPGVYEAKITEDTLKLENVPFNDNAVLEDGTRAPQPCCQDQVQNK
;
A
#
# COMPACT_ATOMS: atom_id res chain seq x y z
N MET A 1 -29.59 15.81 -12.12
CA MET A 1 -29.09 14.43 -11.83
C MET A 1 -28.52 14.42 -10.43
N SER A 2 -28.99 13.54 -9.55
CA SER A 2 -28.64 13.50 -8.11
C SER A 2 -27.12 13.47 -7.88
N ASN A 3 -26.57 14.51 -7.26
CA ASN A 3 -25.13 14.71 -7.00
C ASN A 3 -24.48 13.46 -6.40
N MET A 4 -25.15 12.82 -5.44
CA MET A 4 -24.64 11.67 -4.69
C MET A 4 -24.47 10.38 -5.51
N ARG A 5 -25.39 10.07 -6.42
CA ARG A 5 -25.23 8.91 -7.33
C ARG A 5 -23.98 9.05 -8.18
N SER A 6 -23.68 10.27 -8.65
CA SER A 6 -22.47 10.56 -9.42
C SER A 6 -21.20 10.30 -8.59
N LEU A 7 -21.19 10.74 -7.33
CA LEU A 7 -20.07 10.54 -6.41
C LEU A 7 -19.82 9.05 -6.11
N VAL A 8 -20.87 8.28 -5.84
CA VAL A 8 -20.75 6.82 -5.64
C VAL A 8 -20.14 6.14 -6.87
N LEU A 9 -20.64 6.46 -8.08
CA LEU A 9 -20.12 5.90 -9.32
C LEU A 9 -18.69 6.34 -9.62
N ARG A 10 -18.32 7.57 -9.23
CA ARG A 10 -16.94 8.06 -9.35
C ARG A 10 -16.01 7.28 -8.44
N SER A 11 -16.34 7.12 -7.16
CA SER A 11 -15.58 6.32 -6.20
C SER A 11 -15.40 4.87 -6.69
N PHE A 12 -16.48 4.24 -7.16
CA PHE A 12 -16.44 2.89 -7.75
C PHE A 12 -15.49 2.79 -8.96
N LYS A 13 -15.56 3.76 -9.89
CA LYS A 13 -14.67 3.81 -11.06
C LYS A 13 -13.21 4.04 -10.65
N ASN A 14 -12.97 4.88 -9.65
CA ASN A 14 -11.62 5.16 -9.17
C ASN A 14 -10.98 3.91 -8.58
N LEU A 15 -11.67 3.17 -7.70
CA LEU A 15 -11.17 1.89 -7.18
C LEU A 15 -10.83 0.89 -8.29
N HIS A 16 -11.68 0.79 -9.32
CA HIS A 16 -11.41 -0.07 -10.46
C HIS A 16 -10.20 0.38 -11.30
N ARG A 17 -9.98 1.68 -11.45
CA ARG A 17 -8.77 2.21 -12.11
C ARG A 17 -7.53 1.95 -11.27
N THR A 18 -7.59 2.18 -9.96
CA THR A 18 -6.47 1.99 -9.06
C THR A 18 -6.06 0.53 -8.99
N ARG A 19 -7.00 -0.42 -8.90
CA ARG A 19 -6.65 -1.85 -8.94
C ARG A 19 -5.97 -2.27 -10.25
N MET A 20 -6.34 -1.66 -11.39
CA MET A 20 -5.69 -1.93 -12.68
C MET A 20 -4.27 -1.36 -12.74
N LYS A 21 -3.99 -0.25 -12.06
CA LYS A 21 -2.64 0.36 -11.98
C LYS A 21 -1.72 -0.37 -10.99
N VAL A 22 -2.27 -0.74 -9.83
CA VAL A 22 -1.52 -1.35 -8.72
C VAL A 22 -1.21 -2.81 -9.01
N PHE A 23 -2.14 -3.56 -9.62
CA PHE A 23 -1.99 -5.00 -9.85
C PHE A 23 -1.67 -5.39 -11.31
N VAL A 24 -0.96 -4.53 -12.06
CA VAL A 24 -0.68 -4.76 -13.49
C VAL A 24 0.03 -6.09 -13.70
N GLY A 25 -0.56 -6.95 -14.54
CA GLY A 25 0.01 -8.25 -14.90
C GLY A 25 -0.18 -9.36 -13.86
N ASP A 26 -0.85 -9.08 -12.73
CA ASP A 26 -1.27 -10.08 -11.76
C ASP A 26 -2.77 -10.35 -11.91
N GLU A 27 -3.11 -11.26 -12.83
CA GLU A 27 -4.51 -11.62 -13.14
C GLU A 27 -5.27 -12.13 -11.92
N ARG A 28 -4.58 -12.80 -10.99
CA ARG A 28 -5.20 -13.34 -9.78
C ARG A 28 -5.60 -12.19 -8.85
N ALA A 29 -4.70 -11.25 -8.58
CA ALA A 29 -5.00 -10.07 -7.78
C ALA A 29 -6.04 -9.16 -8.45
N LEU A 30 -5.93 -8.94 -9.76
CA LEU A 30 -6.91 -8.15 -10.54
C LEU A 30 -8.32 -8.72 -10.44
N THR A 31 -8.45 -10.03 -10.56
CA THR A 31 -9.73 -10.74 -10.47
C THR A 31 -10.28 -10.73 -9.05
N ALA A 32 -9.46 -11.03 -8.05
CA ALA A 32 -9.87 -10.99 -6.65
C ALA A 32 -10.34 -9.60 -6.24
N ALA A 33 -9.57 -8.56 -6.58
CA ALA A 33 -9.95 -7.17 -6.32
C ALA A 33 -11.25 -6.78 -7.04
N ARG A 34 -11.46 -7.25 -8.29
CA ARG A 34 -12.74 -7.04 -9.02
C ARG A 34 -13.93 -7.61 -8.28
N ILE A 35 -13.82 -8.85 -7.84
CA ILE A 35 -14.90 -9.54 -7.14
C ILE A 35 -15.19 -8.79 -5.84
N LYS A 36 -14.16 -8.43 -5.07
CA LYS A 36 -14.33 -7.78 -3.78
C LYS A 36 -14.96 -6.39 -3.88
N ILE A 37 -14.53 -5.56 -4.83
CA ILE A 37 -15.14 -4.25 -5.10
C ILE A 37 -16.63 -4.43 -5.46
N ASN A 38 -16.94 -5.33 -6.39
CA ASN A 38 -18.34 -5.55 -6.80
C ASN A 38 -19.21 -6.07 -5.66
N GLU A 39 -18.70 -7.00 -4.85
CA GLU A 39 -19.38 -7.54 -3.68
C GLU A 39 -19.71 -6.43 -2.67
N ALA A 40 -18.73 -5.58 -2.33
CA ALA A 40 -18.91 -4.50 -1.37
C ALA A 40 -19.96 -3.48 -1.82
N TYR A 41 -19.95 -3.06 -3.09
CA TYR A 41 -20.95 -2.12 -3.61
C TYR A 41 -22.33 -2.76 -3.77
N ARG A 42 -22.41 -4.05 -4.11
CA ARG A 42 -23.69 -4.79 -4.16
C ARG A 42 -24.31 -4.93 -2.78
N LYS A 43 -23.52 -5.28 -1.76
CA LYS A 43 -23.97 -5.45 -0.38
C LYS A 43 -24.62 -4.18 0.17
N ASN A 44 -24.11 -3.01 -0.23
CA ASN A 44 -24.54 -1.72 0.28
C ASN A 44 -25.44 -0.93 -0.69
N LYS A 45 -25.95 -1.58 -1.74
CA LYS A 45 -26.76 -0.92 -2.79
C LYS A 45 -28.07 -0.31 -2.26
N ASN A 46 -28.62 -0.89 -1.20
CA ASN A 46 -29.92 -0.50 -0.62
C ASN A 46 -29.78 0.42 0.61
N VAL A 47 -28.60 1.00 0.84
CA VAL A 47 -28.42 2.00 1.90
C VAL A 47 -29.07 3.30 1.45
N GLU A 48 -30.04 3.80 2.21
CA GLU A 48 -30.82 5.02 1.88
C GLU A 48 -30.40 6.23 2.72
N ASN A 49 -29.71 6.02 3.84
CA ASN A 49 -29.22 7.10 4.69
C ASN A 49 -28.08 7.86 3.98
N GLU A 50 -28.28 9.16 3.76
CA GLU A 50 -27.34 10.02 3.04
C GLU A 50 -25.98 10.16 3.73
N ASP A 51 -25.94 10.25 5.06
CA ASP A 51 -24.69 10.37 5.80
C ASP A 51 -23.90 9.06 5.79
N ALA A 52 -24.59 7.92 5.90
CA ALA A 52 -23.98 6.61 5.70
C ALA A 52 -23.38 6.49 4.29
N ILE A 53 -24.07 6.95 3.25
CA ILE A 53 -23.53 6.93 1.88
C ILE A 53 -22.25 7.76 1.77
N LYS A 54 -22.20 8.95 2.40
CA LYS A 54 -21.00 9.80 2.40
C LYS A 54 -19.82 9.11 3.09
N GLU A 55 -20.05 8.49 4.24
CA GLU A 55 -19.01 7.72 4.95
C GLU A 55 -18.49 6.57 4.10
N MET A 56 -19.37 5.85 3.41
CA MET A 56 -18.99 4.76 2.51
C MET A 56 -18.20 5.24 1.28
N ILE A 57 -18.55 6.41 0.74
CA ILE A 57 -17.77 7.03 -0.35
C ILE A 57 -16.36 7.36 0.15
N LYS A 58 -16.26 8.01 1.31
CA LYS A 58 -14.97 8.38 1.93
C LYS A 58 -14.12 7.15 2.20
N PHE A 59 -14.73 6.08 2.74
CA PHE A 59 -14.06 4.80 2.95
C PHE A 59 -13.50 4.24 1.63
N GLY A 60 -14.27 4.29 0.54
CA GLY A 60 -13.79 3.87 -0.78
C GLY A 60 -12.62 4.71 -1.31
N GLU A 61 -12.62 6.02 -1.04
CA GLU A 61 -11.52 6.93 -1.39
C GLU A 61 -10.27 6.69 -0.53
N ASP A 62 -10.44 6.36 0.75
CA ASP A 62 -9.34 6.00 1.64
C ASP A 62 -8.68 4.68 1.20
N VAL A 63 -9.48 3.68 0.86
CA VAL A 63 -8.98 2.40 0.30
C VAL A 63 -8.26 2.62 -1.04
N GLU A 64 -8.79 3.50 -1.89
CA GLU A 64 -8.14 3.87 -3.15
C GLU A 64 -6.76 4.48 -2.91
N ARG A 65 -6.65 5.42 -1.96
CA ARG A 65 -5.39 6.04 -1.57
C ARG A 65 -4.41 5.01 -1.03
N GLU A 66 -4.85 4.14 -0.12
CA GLU A 66 -4.00 3.11 0.48
C GLU A 66 -3.44 2.13 -0.55
N LEU A 67 -4.28 1.65 -1.48
CA LEU A 67 -3.83 0.79 -2.57
C LEU A 67 -2.77 1.46 -3.43
N ARG A 68 -2.94 2.75 -3.73
CA ARG A 68 -2.02 3.48 -4.61
C ARG A 68 -0.70 3.83 -3.92
N THR A 69 -0.73 4.16 -2.63
CA THR A 69 0.46 4.67 -1.92
C THR A 69 1.24 3.60 -1.16
N GLN A 70 0.57 2.57 -0.63
CA GLN A 70 1.20 1.60 0.28
C GLN A 70 1.42 0.21 -0.33
N VAL A 71 0.70 -0.14 -1.40
CA VAL A 71 0.84 -1.45 -2.04
C VAL A 71 1.82 -1.37 -3.21
N ILE A 72 2.86 -2.21 -3.17
CA ILE A 72 3.81 -2.40 -4.28
C ILE A 72 3.81 -3.86 -4.73
N GLN A 73 4.07 -4.08 -6.02
CA GLN A 73 4.24 -5.42 -6.56
C GLN A 73 5.72 -5.76 -6.69
N ALA A 74 6.09 -6.96 -6.27
CA ALA A 74 7.41 -7.53 -6.53
C ALA A 74 7.27 -8.65 -7.58
N ARG A 75 8.01 -8.54 -8.69
CA ARG A 75 8.04 -9.57 -9.74
C ARG A 75 9.38 -10.29 -9.73
N GLN A 76 9.34 -11.62 -9.74
CA GLN A 76 10.55 -12.40 -9.90
C GLN A 76 11.09 -12.27 -11.33
N VAL A 77 12.33 -11.77 -11.46
CA VAL A 77 13.02 -11.61 -12.74
C VAL A 77 14.06 -12.71 -12.97
N LYS A 78 14.64 -13.24 -11.89
CA LYS A 78 15.59 -14.37 -11.87
C LYS A 78 15.33 -15.21 -10.61
N PRO A 79 15.79 -16.46 -10.55
CA PRO A 79 15.75 -17.24 -9.31
C PRO A 79 16.36 -16.44 -8.15
N GLY A 80 15.58 -16.21 -7.10
CA GLY A 80 15.98 -15.41 -5.94
C GLY A 80 16.04 -13.88 -6.10
N VAL A 81 15.81 -13.33 -7.31
CA VAL A 81 15.87 -11.87 -7.56
C VAL A 81 14.49 -11.34 -7.93
N TYR A 82 14.03 -10.34 -7.19
CA TYR A 82 12.73 -9.70 -7.35
C TYR A 82 12.90 -8.22 -7.66
N GLU A 83 12.13 -7.74 -8.62
CA GLU A 83 12.02 -6.33 -8.98
C GLU A 83 10.75 -5.74 -8.34
N ALA A 84 10.92 -4.73 -7.49
CA ALA A 84 9.80 -4.00 -6.90
C ALA A 84 9.35 -2.87 -7.84
N LYS A 85 8.08 -2.87 -8.21
CA LYS A 85 7.47 -1.82 -9.03
C LYS A 85 7.00 -0.67 -8.15
N ILE A 86 7.87 0.29 -7.91
CA ILE A 86 7.58 1.53 -7.18
C ILE A 86 7.04 2.56 -8.17
N THR A 87 5.87 3.13 -7.88
CA THR A 87 5.27 4.19 -8.72
C THR A 87 5.55 5.57 -8.13
N GLU A 88 5.28 6.64 -8.90
CA GLU A 88 5.38 8.02 -8.42
C GLU A 88 4.46 8.28 -7.21
N ASP A 89 3.32 7.60 -7.19
CA ASP A 89 2.33 7.72 -6.13
C ASP A 89 2.69 6.94 -4.86
N THR A 90 3.64 6.02 -4.93
CA THR A 90 4.04 5.20 -3.78
C THR A 90 4.69 6.10 -2.73
N LEU A 91 4.17 6.04 -1.49
CA LEU A 91 4.70 6.83 -0.40
C LEU A 91 6.13 6.38 -0.08
N LYS A 92 7.06 7.32 -0.13
CA LYS A 92 8.46 7.11 0.25
C LYS A 92 8.70 7.87 1.55
N LEU A 93 9.13 7.17 2.58
CA LEU A 93 9.53 7.79 3.83
C LEU A 93 10.99 8.26 3.72
N GLU A 94 11.35 9.25 4.54
CA GLU A 94 12.73 9.67 4.66
C GLU A 94 13.55 8.53 5.26
N ASN A 95 14.46 7.99 4.46
CA ASN A 95 15.38 6.97 4.92
C ASN A 95 16.56 7.66 5.59
N VAL A 96 16.79 7.37 6.87
CA VAL A 96 18.04 7.74 7.53
C VAL A 96 19.06 6.66 7.19
N PRO A 97 20.14 6.99 6.46
CA PRO A 97 21.14 6.00 6.11
C PRO A 97 21.72 5.39 7.39
N PHE A 98 21.94 4.07 7.34
CA PHE A 98 22.55 3.35 8.44
C PHE A 98 23.94 3.95 8.75
N ASN A 99 24.20 4.21 10.02
CA ASN A 99 25.47 4.74 10.51
C ASN A 99 25.91 3.90 11.71
N ASP A 100 27.01 3.15 11.56
CA ASP A 100 27.60 2.32 12.61
C ASP A 100 27.99 3.13 13.86
N ASN A 101 28.26 4.43 13.69
CA ASN A 101 28.65 5.34 14.77
C ASN A 101 27.47 6.20 15.27
N ALA A 102 26.23 5.84 14.95
CA ALA A 102 25.06 6.59 15.42
C ALA A 102 24.99 6.55 16.96
N VAL A 103 24.91 7.73 17.58
CA VAL A 103 24.66 7.86 19.01
C VAL A 103 23.15 7.77 19.22
N LEU A 104 22.71 6.68 19.84
CA LEU A 104 21.31 6.42 20.18
C LEU A 104 20.93 7.23 21.44
N GLU A 105 19.90 8.07 21.36
CA GLU A 105 19.48 8.95 22.47
C GLU A 105 18.78 8.21 23.62
N ASP A 106 18.36 6.98 23.37
CA ASP A 106 17.66 6.06 24.27
C ASP A 106 18.58 5.40 25.32
N GLY A 107 19.85 5.80 25.39
CA GLY A 107 20.82 5.32 26.38
C GLY A 107 21.40 3.93 26.06
N THR A 108 21.00 3.36 24.93
CA THR A 108 21.50 2.09 24.40
C THR A 108 22.94 2.28 23.91
N ARG A 109 23.91 1.59 24.51
CA ARG A 109 25.33 1.69 24.11
C ARG A 109 25.53 1.12 22.71
N ALA A 110 26.37 1.80 21.91
CA ALA A 110 26.76 1.33 20.57
C ALA A 110 27.25 -0.13 20.61
N PRO A 111 27.00 -0.93 19.54
CA PRO A 111 27.38 -2.32 19.52
C PRO A 111 28.90 -2.48 19.74
N GLN A 112 29.27 -3.28 20.74
CA GLN A 112 30.66 -3.70 20.91
C GLN A 112 31.09 -4.55 19.69
N PRO A 113 32.36 -4.50 19.26
CA PRO A 113 32.86 -5.31 18.16
C PRO A 113 32.57 -6.79 18.42
N CYS A 114 32.23 -7.53 17.37
CA CYS A 114 31.91 -8.94 17.49
C CYS A 114 33.17 -9.70 17.99
N CYS A 115 32.97 -10.75 18.80
CA CYS A 115 34.08 -11.48 19.42
C CYS A 115 35.10 -12.08 18.42
N GLN A 116 34.79 -12.08 17.13
CA GLN A 116 35.67 -12.59 16.07
C GLN A 116 36.75 -11.58 15.64
N ASP A 117 36.53 -10.27 15.84
CA ASP A 117 37.49 -9.22 15.45
C ASP A 117 38.64 -9.06 16.47
N GLN A 118 38.51 -9.66 17.66
CA GLN A 118 39.54 -9.60 18.70
C GLN A 118 40.70 -10.60 18.50
N VAL A 119 40.59 -11.51 17.51
CA VAL A 119 41.56 -12.61 17.33
C VAL A 119 42.78 -12.19 16.51
N GLN A 120 42.73 -11.07 15.77
CA GLN A 120 43.80 -10.67 14.84
C GLN A 120 44.87 -9.73 15.42
N ASN A 121 44.77 -9.30 16.67
CA ASN A 121 45.76 -8.44 17.32
C ASN A 121 46.50 -9.18 18.46
N LYS A 122 47.23 -10.24 18.10
CA LYS A 122 48.29 -10.83 18.92
C LYS A 122 49.48 -11.22 18.07
#